data_AF-A0A7V7YFQ7-F1
#
_entry.id   AF-A0A7V7YFQ7-F1
#
_cell.length_a   1.000
_cell.length_b   1.000
_cell.length_c   1.000
_cell.angle_alpha   90.00
_cell.angle_beta   90.00
_cell.angle_gamma   90.00
#
_symmetry.space_group_name_H-M   'P 1'
#
loop_
_entity.id
_entity.type
_entity.pdbx_description
1 polymer ?
#
loop_
_entity_poly.entity_id
_entity_poly.type
_entity_poly.pdbx_seq_one_letter_code
_entity_poly.pdbx_strand_id
1 'polypeptide(L)'
;MHRILAALLLSGSLGGCVTAPIAPPEAIASNGMNALSLVRGAGFVHVVTDLYLPGTAAPGLPETYACPDAATRIRIAAYPPATLPATDACALIDAAARHAQQWYPDRRAAYTALLVPHGTRLDLRTRSLRFRVPHLTLAMRVYEARARTEANLVDLVAHETFHALGFAAGDRGAVDERTAYYAGLCTQLAVLGTIPEAALPGAPLASDNADVVESADAAYRVRREIYGWLQDGEIRAGTPGGERMQARCRDLPRVPSTAE
;
A
#
# COMPACT_ATOMS: atom_id res chain seq x y z
N MET A 1 26.78 8.58 13.92
CA MET A 1 27.38 7.24 13.69
C MET A 1 26.33 6.39 13.00
N HIS A 2 26.54 6.07 11.73
CA HIS A 2 25.51 5.54 10.81
C HIS A 2 25.58 4.02 10.70
N ARG A 3 24.49 3.31 10.97
CA ARG A 3 24.24 1.93 10.53
C ARG A 3 22.74 1.68 10.36
N ILE A 4 22.26 1.69 9.12
CA ILE A 4 21.06 0.94 8.68
C ILE A 4 21.52 0.08 7.49
N LEU A 5 21.15 -1.20 7.54
CA LEU A 5 21.73 -2.29 6.78
C LEU A 5 21.23 -2.27 5.32
N ALA A 6 21.89 -1.52 4.46
CA ALA A 6 21.86 -1.79 3.02
C ALA A 6 22.69 -3.07 2.76
N ALA A 7 22.06 -4.24 2.82
CA ALA A 7 22.70 -5.48 2.41
C ALA A 7 22.78 -5.56 0.88
N LEU A 8 23.76 -4.87 0.30
CA LEU A 8 24.29 -5.18 -1.02
C LEU A 8 25.22 -6.40 -0.86
N LEU A 9 24.66 -7.60 -0.78
CA LEU A 9 25.45 -8.84 -0.78
C LEU A 9 25.85 -9.17 -2.21
N LEU A 10 26.97 -8.60 -2.66
CA LEU A 10 27.81 -9.21 -3.68
C LEU A 10 28.72 -10.24 -2.99
N SER A 11 28.21 -11.46 -2.83
CA SER A 11 29.05 -12.61 -2.53
C SER A 11 28.44 -13.84 -3.18
N GLY A 12 29.16 -14.40 -4.15
CA GLY A 12 28.89 -15.72 -4.68
C GLY A 12 29.04 -16.75 -3.58
N SER A 13 27.93 -17.23 -3.04
CA SER A 13 27.72 -18.53 -2.40
C SER A 13 26.27 -18.55 -1.89
N LEU A 14 25.60 -19.69 -2.02
CA LEU A 14 24.20 -19.93 -1.67
C LEU A 14 23.91 -19.64 -0.19
N GLY A 15 23.72 -18.37 0.18
CA GLY A 15 23.29 -17.93 1.49
C GLY A 15 21.89 -17.31 1.39
N GLY A 16 20.88 -17.98 1.92
CA GLY A 16 19.51 -17.48 1.91
C GLY A 16 19.41 -16.16 2.69
N CYS A 17 18.96 -15.08 2.04
CA CYS A 17 18.60 -13.83 2.69
C CYS A 17 17.36 -14.07 3.57
N VAL A 18 17.56 -14.34 4.86
CA VAL A 18 16.48 -14.39 5.84
C VAL A 18 16.17 -12.95 6.25
N THR A 19 15.01 -12.43 5.85
CA THR A 19 14.48 -11.19 6.42
C THR A 19 13.95 -11.49 7.82
N ALA A 20 14.47 -10.80 8.84
CA ALA A 20 13.95 -10.92 10.21
C ALA A 20 12.49 -10.43 10.26
N PRO A 21 11.62 -11.01 11.10
CA PRO A 21 10.27 -10.48 11.31
C PRO A 21 10.35 -9.07 11.88
N ILE A 22 9.50 -8.17 11.39
CA ILE A 22 9.31 -6.86 12.00
C ILE A 22 8.35 -7.04 13.17
N ALA A 23 8.78 -6.77 14.39
CA ALA A 23 7.90 -6.85 15.54
C ALA A 23 6.74 -5.84 15.41
N PRO A 24 5.50 -6.21 15.79
CA PRO A 24 4.41 -5.26 15.83
C PRO A 24 4.77 -4.11 16.79
N PRO A 25 4.53 -2.85 16.42
CA PRO A 25 4.78 -1.73 17.31
C PRO A 25 3.85 -1.80 18.54
N GLU A 26 4.30 -1.28 19.69
CA GLU A 26 3.49 -1.25 20.92
C GLU A 26 2.14 -0.53 20.73
N ALA A 27 2.10 0.46 19.84
CA ALA A 27 0.89 1.11 19.36
C ALA A 27 0.74 0.91 17.85
N ILE A 28 -0.36 0.27 17.43
CA ILE A 28 -0.74 0.13 16.02
C ILE A 28 -1.96 1.02 15.75
N ALA A 29 -1.92 1.79 14.66
CA ALA A 29 -3.08 2.55 14.21
C ALA A 29 -4.30 1.64 13.96
N SER A 30 -5.52 2.18 14.09
CA SER A 30 -6.75 1.37 13.93
C SER A 30 -6.90 0.72 12.54
N ASN A 31 -6.29 1.31 11.51
CA ASN A 31 -6.21 0.77 10.15
C ASN A 31 -5.14 -0.33 9.99
N GLY A 32 -4.27 -0.54 10.98
CA GLY A 32 -3.24 -1.56 10.99
C GLY A 32 -1.94 -1.15 10.31
N MET A 33 -1.09 -2.14 10.01
CA MET A 33 0.23 -1.99 9.41
C MET A 33 0.44 -3.07 8.34
N ASN A 34 0.94 -2.65 7.18
CA ASN A 34 1.52 -3.50 6.14
C ASN A 34 2.99 -3.14 6.05
N ALA A 35 3.90 -4.05 6.39
CA ALA A 35 5.34 -3.79 6.29
C ALA A 35 5.95 -4.71 5.24
N LEU A 36 6.53 -4.12 4.18
CA LEU A 36 7.08 -4.86 3.06
C LEU A 36 8.62 -4.82 3.06
N SER A 37 9.21 -5.99 2.91
CA SER A 37 10.64 -6.16 2.65
C SER A 37 10.83 -6.83 1.30
N LEU A 38 11.56 -6.17 0.40
CA LEU A 38 11.82 -6.67 -0.94
C LEU A 38 13.30 -6.98 -1.13
N VAL A 39 13.60 -8.12 -1.77
CA VAL A 39 14.94 -8.50 -2.19
C VAL A 39 14.88 -8.88 -3.67
N ARG A 40 15.81 -8.37 -4.48
CA ARG A 40 15.91 -8.72 -5.90
C ARG A 40 17.27 -9.34 -6.23
N GLY A 41 17.28 -10.36 -7.08
CA GLY A 41 18.49 -11.02 -7.56
C GLY A 41 18.20 -11.95 -8.72
N ALA A 42 19.07 -11.97 -9.74
CA ALA A 42 18.93 -12.81 -10.93
C ALA A 42 17.54 -12.76 -11.61
N GLY A 43 16.90 -11.58 -11.60
CA GLY A 43 15.55 -11.39 -12.16
C GLY A 43 14.40 -11.88 -11.28
N PHE A 44 14.67 -12.48 -10.12
CA PHE A 44 13.66 -12.80 -9.12
C PHE A 44 13.44 -11.64 -8.15
N VAL A 45 12.19 -11.50 -7.70
CA VAL A 45 11.77 -10.59 -6.65
C VAL A 45 11.17 -11.43 -5.53
N HIS A 46 11.80 -11.40 -4.37
CA HIS A 46 11.31 -11.97 -3.13
C HIS A 46 10.66 -10.85 -2.32
N VAL A 47 9.38 -11.01 -1.99
CA VAL A 47 8.62 -10.08 -1.15
C VAL A 47 8.26 -10.80 0.12
N VAL A 48 8.60 -10.19 1.26
CA VAL A 48 8.09 -10.59 2.57
C VAL A 48 7.20 -9.48 3.07
N THR A 49 6.00 -9.85 3.51
CA THR A 49 5.06 -8.88 4.08
C THR A 49 4.65 -9.33 5.47
N ASP A 50 4.89 -8.46 6.44
CA ASP A 50 4.43 -8.58 7.82
C ASP A 50 3.16 -7.73 7.98
N LEU A 51 2.05 -8.36 8.36
CA LEU A 51 0.69 -7.80 8.34
C LEU A 51 0.11 -7.80 9.74
N TYR A 52 -0.27 -6.62 10.24
CA TYR A 52 -0.81 -6.47 11.59
C TYR A 52 -2.06 -5.62 11.60
N LEU A 53 -3.18 -6.20 12.00
CA LEU A 53 -4.46 -5.53 12.20
C LEU A 53 -4.93 -5.76 13.65
N PRO A 54 -5.15 -4.71 14.48
CA PRO A 54 -5.51 -4.88 15.90
C PRO A 54 -6.96 -5.33 16.12
N GLY A 55 -7.26 -6.21 17.07
CA GLY A 55 -8.65 -6.60 17.32
C GLY A 55 -8.81 -7.94 18.03
N THR A 56 -9.96 -8.57 17.82
CA THR A 56 -10.28 -9.92 18.33
C THR A 56 -10.10 -10.98 17.24
N ALA A 57 -9.73 -12.20 17.62
CA ALA A 57 -9.51 -13.26 16.64
C ALA A 57 -10.70 -13.45 15.70
N ALA A 58 -10.43 -13.65 14.41
CA ALA A 58 -11.46 -13.86 13.40
C ALA A 58 -12.31 -15.10 13.74
N PRO A 59 -13.63 -15.06 13.50
CA PRO A 59 -14.51 -16.19 13.78
C PRO A 59 -14.34 -17.36 12.78
N GLY A 60 -13.61 -17.18 11.67
CA GLY A 60 -13.47 -18.17 10.62
C GLY A 60 -12.30 -17.94 9.67
N LEU A 61 -12.19 -18.83 8.68
CA LEU A 61 -11.21 -18.75 7.60
C LEU A 61 -11.70 -17.80 6.49
N PRO A 62 -10.80 -17.16 5.73
CA PRO A 62 -11.20 -16.30 4.63
C PRO A 62 -11.69 -17.12 3.44
N GLU A 63 -12.67 -16.58 2.74
CA GLU A 63 -13.10 -17.07 1.43
C GLU A 63 -12.22 -16.47 0.34
N THR A 64 -11.76 -17.29 -0.60
CA THR A 64 -10.81 -16.86 -1.63
C THR A 64 -11.47 -16.71 -2.99
N TYR A 65 -11.19 -15.59 -3.65
CA TYR A 65 -11.71 -15.26 -4.97
C TYR A 65 -10.57 -14.89 -5.91
N ALA A 66 -10.63 -15.35 -7.15
CA ALA A 66 -9.76 -14.86 -8.22
C ALA A 66 -10.47 -13.74 -8.98
N CYS A 67 -9.71 -12.75 -9.46
CA CYS A 67 -10.23 -11.68 -10.32
C CYS A 67 -9.86 -11.99 -11.79
N PRO A 68 -10.70 -12.71 -12.56
CA PRO A 68 -10.36 -13.13 -13.92
C PRO A 68 -10.32 -11.97 -14.93
N ASP A 69 -11.16 -10.95 -14.74
CA ASP A 69 -11.32 -9.84 -15.68
C ASP A 69 -10.37 -8.67 -15.44
N ALA A 70 -9.48 -8.78 -14.46
CA ALA A 70 -8.50 -7.75 -14.15
C ALA A 70 -7.29 -7.85 -15.09
N ALA A 71 -6.81 -6.70 -15.60
CA ALA A 71 -5.54 -6.64 -16.33
C ALA A 71 -4.36 -7.03 -15.43
N THR A 72 -4.53 -6.82 -14.12
CA THR A 72 -3.62 -7.17 -13.06
C THR A 72 -3.96 -8.53 -12.46
N ARG A 73 -2.96 -9.37 -12.16
CA ARG A 73 -3.20 -10.63 -11.43
C ARG A 73 -3.56 -10.35 -9.97
N ILE A 74 -4.83 -10.53 -9.61
CA ILE A 74 -5.35 -10.25 -8.26
C ILE A 74 -6.06 -11.49 -7.69
N ARG A 75 -5.84 -11.72 -6.39
CA ARG A 75 -6.65 -12.63 -5.56
C ARG A 75 -7.20 -11.86 -4.35
N ILE A 76 -8.43 -12.17 -3.97
CA ILE A 76 -9.06 -11.65 -2.75
C ILE A 76 -9.15 -12.80 -1.75
N ALA A 77 -8.87 -12.53 -0.48
CA ALA A 77 -9.20 -13.41 0.62
C ALA A 77 -10.04 -12.60 1.62
N ALA A 78 -11.35 -12.85 1.68
CA ALA A 78 -12.29 -12.07 2.46
C ALA A 78 -12.67 -12.80 3.75
N TYR A 79 -12.40 -12.19 4.90
CA TYR A 79 -12.80 -12.73 6.20
C TYR A 79 -14.26 -12.37 6.51
N PRO A 80 -15.08 -13.32 6.99
CA PRO A 80 -16.47 -13.04 7.35
C PRO A 80 -16.58 -12.19 8.64
N PRO A 81 -17.56 -11.28 8.74
CA PRO A 81 -18.49 -10.84 7.68
C PRO A 81 -17.86 -9.73 6.82
N ALA A 82 -17.51 -10.03 5.57
CA ALA A 82 -17.02 -9.01 4.64
C ALA A 82 -18.20 -8.29 3.97
N THR A 83 -18.24 -6.96 4.07
CA THR A 83 -19.31 -6.13 3.48
C THR A 83 -18.98 -5.59 2.10
N LEU A 84 -17.71 -5.64 1.67
CA LEU A 84 -17.28 -5.27 0.32
C LEU A 84 -17.34 -6.50 -0.60
N PRO A 85 -18.17 -6.50 -1.66
CA PRO A 85 -18.19 -7.59 -2.63
C PRO A 85 -16.83 -7.81 -3.28
N ALA A 86 -16.44 -9.07 -3.49
CA ALA A 86 -15.14 -9.40 -4.09
C ALA A 86 -14.97 -8.81 -5.51
N THR A 87 -16.06 -8.72 -6.30
CA THR A 87 -16.07 -8.09 -7.62
C THR A 87 -15.70 -6.62 -7.57
N ASP A 88 -16.25 -5.90 -6.60
CA ASP A 88 -16.01 -4.47 -6.40
C ASP A 88 -14.57 -4.24 -5.94
N ALA A 89 -14.09 -5.08 -5.01
CA ALA A 89 -12.70 -5.07 -4.56
C ALA A 89 -11.74 -5.34 -5.73
N CYS A 90 -12.03 -6.32 -6.58
CA CYS A 90 -11.22 -6.62 -7.78
C CYS A 90 -11.11 -5.40 -8.70
N ALA A 91 -12.23 -4.73 -9.00
CA ALA A 91 -12.26 -3.57 -9.88
C ALA A 91 -11.46 -2.39 -9.31
N LEU A 92 -11.61 -2.13 -8.01
CA LEU A 92 -10.88 -1.06 -7.32
C LEU A 92 -9.37 -1.32 -7.25
N ILE A 93 -8.97 -2.55 -6.93
CA ILE A 93 -7.53 -2.92 -6.89
C ILE A 93 -6.93 -2.82 -8.29
N ASP A 94 -7.63 -3.29 -9.33
CA ASP A 94 -7.12 -3.17 -10.70
C ASP A 94 -7.01 -1.70 -11.15
N ALA A 95 -8.02 -0.87 -10.88
CA ALA A 95 -7.98 0.56 -11.19
C ALA A 95 -6.84 1.27 -10.44
N ALA A 96 -6.68 0.99 -9.15
CA ALA A 96 -5.61 1.56 -8.32
C ALA A 96 -4.22 1.12 -8.82
N ALA A 97 -4.03 -0.18 -9.10
CA ALA A 97 -2.77 -0.71 -9.61
C ALA A 97 -2.42 -0.13 -10.98
N ARG A 98 -3.40 0.02 -11.90
CA ARG A 98 -3.18 0.64 -13.21
C ARG A 98 -2.82 2.12 -13.11
N HIS A 99 -3.51 2.88 -12.26
CA HIS A 99 -3.15 4.28 -12.04
C HIS A 99 -1.75 4.39 -11.42
N ALA A 100 -1.41 3.53 -10.46
CA ALA A 100 -0.09 3.53 -9.84
C ALA A 100 1.07 3.17 -10.77
N GLN A 101 0.80 2.45 -11.87
CA GLN A 101 1.80 2.18 -12.91
C GLN A 101 2.29 3.45 -13.62
N GLN A 102 1.59 4.59 -13.53
CA GLN A 102 2.04 5.82 -14.18
C GLN A 102 3.42 6.32 -13.67
N TRP A 103 3.79 5.97 -12.43
CA TRP A 103 5.09 6.33 -11.87
C TRP A 103 6.23 5.41 -12.35
N TYR A 104 5.88 4.17 -12.75
CA TYR A 104 6.79 3.14 -13.23
C TYR A 104 6.18 2.35 -14.41
N PRO A 105 6.05 2.97 -15.60
CA PRO A 105 5.19 2.50 -16.69
C PRO A 105 5.58 1.13 -17.28
N ASP A 106 6.82 0.68 -17.10
CA ASP A 106 7.33 -0.60 -17.61
C ASP A 106 7.32 -1.71 -16.54
N ARG A 107 6.75 -1.44 -15.37
CA ARG A 107 6.69 -2.36 -14.23
C ARG A 107 5.26 -2.71 -13.88
N ARG A 108 5.07 -3.93 -13.36
CA ARG A 108 3.76 -4.46 -12.95
C ARG A 108 3.94 -5.22 -11.63
N ALA A 109 2.86 -5.34 -10.86
CA ALA A 109 2.80 -6.15 -9.66
C ALA A 109 1.59 -7.10 -9.70
N ALA A 110 1.63 -8.14 -8.88
CA ALA A 110 0.50 -9.03 -8.61
C ALA A 110 0.08 -8.87 -7.14
N TYR A 111 -1.17 -9.21 -6.83
CA TYR A 111 -1.77 -8.88 -5.54
C TYR A 111 -2.49 -10.07 -4.90
N THR A 112 -2.43 -10.14 -3.58
CA THR A 112 -3.38 -10.86 -2.73
C THR A 112 -3.89 -9.88 -1.69
N ALA A 113 -5.16 -9.49 -1.78
CA ALA A 113 -5.79 -8.57 -0.84
C ALA A 113 -6.57 -9.34 0.22
N LEU A 114 -6.22 -9.16 1.49
CA LEU A 114 -6.93 -9.71 2.63
C LEU A 114 -7.93 -8.65 3.12
N LEU A 115 -9.22 -8.90 2.88
CA LEU A 115 -10.29 -8.01 3.32
C LEU A 115 -10.73 -8.45 4.73
N VAL A 116 -10.41 -7.64 5.73
CA VAL A 116 -10.61 -7.99 7.14
C VAL A 116 -11.61 -7.05 7.78
N PRO A 117 -12.73 -7.56 8.33
CA PRO A 117 -13.72 -6.73 9.02
C PRO A 117 -13.09 -5.88 10.12
N HIS A 118 -13.63 -4.68 10.32
CA HIS A 118 -13.21 -3.80 11.41
C HIS A 118 -13.33 -4.51 12.76
N GLY A 119 -12.33 -4.31 13.64
CA GLY A 119 -12.26 -4.98 14.95
C GLY A 119 -11.73 -6.42 14.93
N THR A 120 -11.46 -7.01 13.77
CA THR A 120 -10.89 -8.37 13.67
C THR A 120 -9.35 -8.34 13.70
N ARG A 121 -8.71 -9.22 14.47
CA ARG A 121 -7.26 -9.33 14.54
C ARG A 121 -6.71 -10.07 13.34
N LEU A 122 -5.64 -9.55 12.76
CA LEU A 122 -4.78 -10.28 11.84
C LEU A 122 -3.33 -10.08 12.29
N ASP A 123 -2.59 -11.17 12.41
CA ASP A 123 -1.14 -11.18 12.58
C ASP A 123 -0.63 -12.27 11.64
N LEU A 124 -0.04 -11.85 10.52
CA LEU A 124 0.32 -12.74 9.45
C LEU A 124 1.60 -12.30 8.78
N ARG A 125 2.52 -13.24 8.61
CA ARG A 125 3.69 -13.08 7.76
C ARG A 125 3.52 -13.88 6.48
N THR A 126 3.69 -13.23 5.34
CA THR A 126 3.61 -13.86 4.03
C THR A 126 4.92 -13.71 3.26
N ARG A 127 5.16 -14.62 2.32
CA ARG A 127 6.35 -14.63 1.47
C ARG A 127 5.96 -14.96 0.05
N SER A 128 6.53 -14.27 -0.92
CA SER A 128 6.35 -14.55 -2.33
C SER A 128 7.69 -14.48 -3.05
N LEU A 129 7.93 -15.40 -3.97
CA LEU A 129 9.10 -15.40 -4.86
C LEU A 129 8.60 -15.52 -6.30
N ARG A 130 8.88 -14.50 -7.12
CA ARG A 130 8.39 -14.43 -8.49
C ARG A 130 9.46 -13.90 -9.43
N PHE A 131 9.40 -14.30 -10.70
CA PHE A 131 10.26 -13.75 -11.73
C PHE A 131 9.73 -12.40 -12.22
N ARG A 132 10.55 -11.34 -12.12
CA ARG A 132 10.35 -9.95 -12.56
C ARG A 132 9.17 -9.17 -11.97
N VAL A 133 8.12 -9.84 -11.50
CA VAL A 133 6.88 -9.22 -11.03
C VAL A 133 6.75 -9.42 -9.52
N PRO A 134 6.87 -8.37 -8.69
CA PRO A 134 6.58 -8.49 -7.25
C PRO A 134 5.15 -8.97 -7.04
N HIS A 135 4.94 -9.83 -6.04
CA HIS A 135 3.62 -10.22 -5.58
C HIS A 135 3.42 -9.70 -4.16
N LEU A 136 2.54 -8.72 -4.01
CA LEU A 136 2.22 -8.05 -2.76
C LEU A 136 1.04 -8.77 -2.08
N THR A 137 1.16 -9.05 -0.80
CA THR A 137 0.00 -9.46 0.01
C THR A 137 -0.34 -8.30 0.93
N LEU A 138 -1.54 -7.73 0.79
CA LEU A 138 -1.94 -6.53 1.49
C LEU A 138 -3.14 -6.85 2.37
N ALA A 139 -3.09 -6.50 3.65
CA ALA A 139 -4.22 -6.61 4.56
C ALA A 139 -4.87 -5.25 4.77
N MET A 140 -6.20 -5.23 4.68
CA MET A 140 -6.94 -3.98 4.74
C MET A 140 -8.23 -4.13 5.53
N ARG A 141 -8.64 -3.01 6.13
CA ARG A 141 -9.86 -2.92 6.94
C ARG A 141 -11.08 -2.71 6.08
N VAL A 142 -12.08 -3.55 6.33
CA VAL A 142 -13.45 -3.34 5.85
C VAL A 142 -14.26 -2.67 6.97
N TYR A 143 -14.54 -1.40 6.80
CA TYR A 143 -15.38 -0.60 7.69
C TYR A 143 -16.85 -0.69 7.29
N GLU A 144 -17.74 -0.32 8.21
CA GLU A 144 -19.18 -0.20 7.94
C GLU A 144 -19.46 0.85 6.84
N ALA A 145 -18.75 1.98 6.90
CA ALA A 145 -18.83 3.01 5.86
C ALA A 145 -18.09 2.55 4.60
N ARG A 146 -18.85 2.17 3.55
CA ARG A 146 -18.32 1.71 2.26
C ARG A 146 -17.30 2.67 1.65
N ALA A 147 -17.59 3.97 1.62
CA ALA A 147 -16.68 4.97 1.07
C ALA A 147 -15.30 4.99 1.75
N ARG A 148 -15.24 4.77 3.08
CA ARG A 148 -13.98 4.67 3.82
C ARG A 148 -13.20 3.40 3.44
N THR A 149 -13.90 2.28 3.29
CA THR A 149 -13.29 1.02 2.84
C THR A 149 -12.70 1.16 1.44
N GLU A 150 -13.44 1.72 0.50
CA GLU A 150 -12.99 1.91 -0.89
C GLU A 150 -11.79 2.86 -0.97
N ALA A 151 -11.86 3.99 -0.27
CA ALA A 151 -10.77 4.96 -0.17
C ALA A 151 -9.49 4.32 0.38
N ASN A 152 -9.58 3.62 1.51
CA ASN A 152 -8.43 2.94 2.11
C ASN A 152 -7.88 1.80 1.25
N LEU A 153 -8.73 1.11 0.48
CA LEU A 153 -8.29 0.07 -0.47
C LEU A 153 -7.44 0.66 -1.57
N VAL A 154 -7.97 1.70 -2.22
CA VAL A 154 -7.31 2.37 -3.34
C VAL A 154 -6.01 3.00 -2.87
N ASP A 155 -6.02 3.65 -1.71
CA ASP A 155 -4.84 4.25 -1.08
C ASP A 155 -3.73 3.22 -0.83
N LEU A 156 -4.05 2.16 -0.08
CA LEU A 156 -3.08 1.14 0.31
C LEU A 156 -2.49 0.45 -0.92
N VAL A 157 -3.33 0.08 -1.89
CA VAL A 157 -2.83 -0.55 -3.13
C VAL A 157 -1.87 0.39 -3.84
N ALA A 158 -2.22 1.66 -4.02
CA ALA A 158 -1.38 2.59 -4.76
C ALA A 158 -0.08 2.92 -4.02
N HIS A 159 -0.15 3.16 -2.70
CA HIS A 159 0.99 3.43 -1.83
C HIS A 159 2.02 2.29 -1.90
N GLU A 160 1.58 1.05 -1.66
CA GLU A 160 2.50 -0.10 -1.63
C GLU A 160 2.98 -0.50 -3.04
N THR A 161 2.15 -0.24 -4.05
CA THR A 161 2.58 -0.41 -5.44
C THR A 161 3.69 0.56 -5.82
N PHE A 162 3.63 1.81 -5.37
CA PHE A 162 4.69 2.79 -5.61
C PHE A 162 6.04 2.26 -5.09
N HIS A 163 6.09 1.83 -3.82
CA HIS A 163 7.29 1.23 -3.23
C HIS A 163 7.78 0.00 -4.00
N ALA A 164 6.87 -0.94 -4.28
CA ALA A 164 7.23 -2.21 -4.91
C ALA A 164 7.75 -2.04 -6.34
N LEU A 165 7.10 -1.21 -7.15
CA LEU A 165 7.50 -0.98 -8.54
C LEU A 165 8.80 -0.16 -8.60
N GLY A 166 8.97 0.83 -7.74
CA GLY A 166 10.20 1.61 -7.69
C GLY A 166 11.39 0.80 -7.20
N PHE A 167 11.20 -0.06 -6.19
CA PHE A 167 12.22 -1.04 -5.80
C PHE A 167 12.59 -1.97 -6.96
N ALA A 168 11.59 -2.50 -7.69
CA ALA A 168 11.82 -3.34 -8.86
C ALA A 168 12.58 -2.58 -9.97
N ALA A 169 12.32 -1.29 -10.14
CA ALA A 169 13.04 -0.40 -11.05
C ALA A 169 14.45 -0.04 -10.57
N GLY A 170 14.76 -0.22 -9.27
CA GLY A 170 16.03 0.23 -8.68
C GLY A 170 16.05 1.73 -8.38
N ASP A 171 14.88 2.35 -8.28
CA ASP A 171 14.72 3.76 -7.93
C ASP A 171 14.88 3.94 -6.42
N ARG A 172 15.84 4.79 -6.01
CA ARG A 172 16.08 5.09 -4.59
C ARG A 172 15.04 6.05 -4.03
N GLY A 173 14.34 6.82 -4.85
CA GLY A 173 13.24 7.68 -4.42
C GLY A 173 11.99 6.90 -4.01
N ALA A 174 11.92 5.63 -4.38
CA ALA A 174 10.80 4.74 -4.07
C ALA A 174 10.69 4.37 -2.59
N VAL A 175 11.56 4.84 -1.71
CA VAL A 175 11.44 4.67 -0.25
C VAL A 175 10.89 5.93 0.44
N ASP A 176 10.64 7.01 -0.31
CA ASP A 176 10.08 8.24 0.25
C ASP A 176 8.60 8.06 0.59
N GLU A 177 8.32 7.81 1.87
CA GLU A 177 6.98 7.61 2.42
C GLU A 177 6.02 8.77 2.09
N ARG A 178 6.52 10.01 2.09
CA ARG A 178 5.69 11.18 1.76
C ARG A 178 5.16 11.10 0.33
N THR A 179 6.01 10.73 -0.63
CA THR A 179 5.63 10.52 -2.03
C THR A 179 4.66 9.35 -2.15
N ALA A 180 4.86 8.26 -1.41
CA ALA A 180 3.94 7.12 -1.40
C ALA A 180 2.56 7.48 -0.85
N TYR A 181 2.46 8.27 0.23
CA TYR A 181 1.18 8.80 0.72
C TYR A 181 0.48 9.68 -0.31
N TYR A 182 1.23 10.53 -1.02
CA TYR A 182 0.64 11.28 -2.14
C TYR A 182 0.23 10.38 -3.31
N ALA A 183 0.99 9.32 -3.62
CA ALA A 183 0.61 8.34 -4.63
C ALA A 183 -0.74 7.67 -4.29
N GLY A 184 -0.94 7.32 -3.02
CA GLY A 184 -2.23 6.84 -2.48
C GLY A 184 -3.37 7.82 -2.72
N LEU A 185 -3.23 9.06 -2.22
CA LEU A 185 -4.23 10.12 -2.33
C LEU A 185 -4.55 10.52 -3.77
N CYS A 186 -3.52 10.63 -4.62
CA CYS A 186 -3.68 10.89 -6.04
C CYS A 186 -4.49 9.81 -6.73
N THR A 187 -4.29 8.55 -6.33
CA THR A 187 -5.04 7.43 -6.88
C THR A 187 -6.46 7.40 -6.36
N GLN A 188 -6.71 7.71 -5.09
CA GLN A 188 -8.06 7.91 -4.56
C GLN A 188 -8.83 8.95 -5.38
N LEU A 189 -8.24 10.13 -5.61
CA LEU A 189 -8.91 11.18 -6.39
C LEU A 189 -9.17 10.77 -7.85
N ALA A 190 -8.24 10.06 -8.48
CA ALA A 190 -8.37 9.62 -9.87
C ALA A 190 -9.39 8.49 -10.06
N VAL A 191 -9.46 7.55 -9.11
CA VAL A 191 -10.31 6.35 -9.20
C VAL A 191 -11.70 6.59 -8.63
N LEU A 192 -11.80 7.31 -7.52
CA LEU A 192 -13.06 7.51 -6.77
C LEU A 192 -13.65 8.90 -6.99
N GLY A 193 -12.87 9.87 -7.48
CA GLY A 193 -13.28 11.27 -7.60
C GLY A 193 -13.31 12.04 -6.27
N THR A 194 -13.10 11.37 -5.14
CA THR A 194 -13.10 11.96 -3.80
C THR A 194 -12.01 11.37 -2.90
N ILE A 195 -11.66 12.12 -1.87
CA ILE A 195 -10.82 11.71 -0.74
C ILE A 195 -11.56 12.13 0.53
N PRO A 196 -12.24 11.20 1.24
CA PRO A 196 -12.96 11.53 2.46
C PRO A 196 -11.99 11.78 3.62
N GLU A 197 -12.33 12.69 4.54
CA GLU A 197 -11.51 13.03 5.71
C GLU A 197 -11.13 11.79 6.54
N ALA A 198 -12.08 10.84 6.67
CA ALA A 198 -11.92 9.59 7.40
C ALA A 198 -10.90 8.61 6.77
N ALA A 199 -10.48 8.86 5.53
CA ALA A 199 -9.46 8.10 4.81
C ALA A 199 -8.15 8.87 4.63
N LEU A 200 -8.02 10.06 5.22
CA LEU A 200 -6.74 10.77 5.21
C LEU A 200 -5.68 9.98 5.99
N PRO A 201 -4.41 10.06 5.58
CA PRO A 201 -3.30 9.39 6.25
C PRO A 201 -3.26 9.64 7.75
N GLY A 202 -2.71 8.65 8.46
CA GLY A 202 -2.75 8.55 9.91
C GLY A 202 -2.03 9.67 10.68
N ALA A 203 -2.15 9.57 11.99
CA ALA A 203 -1.43 10.41 12.95
C ALA A 203 -0.08 9.75 13.34
N PRO A 204 0.85 10.49 13.98
CA PRO A 204 2.13 9.95 14.41
C PRO A 204 1.92 8.76 15.37
N LEU A 205 2.80 7.78 15.27
CA LEU A 205 2.81 6.59 16.12
C LEU A 205 4.11 6.56 16.95
N ALA A 206 3.99 6.21 18.22
CA ALA A 206 5.15 5.86 19.04
C ALA A 206 5.53 4.41 18.76
N SER A 207 6.77 4.19 18.31
CA SER A 207 7.33 2.87 18.05
C SER A 207 8.85 2.91 18.21
N ASP A 208 9.43 1.80 18.66
CA ASP A 208 10.89 1.60 18.65
C ASP A 208 11.44 1.26 17.26
N ASN A 209 10.56 1.01 16.29
CA ASN A 209 10.95 0.78 14.90
C ASN A 209 11.01 2.13 14.15
N ALA A 210 12.23 2.51 13.74
CA ALA A 210 12.49 3.76 13.02
C ALA A 210 11.69 3.88 11.72
N ASP A 211 11.51 2.78 10.97
CA ASP A 211 10.78 2.80 9.69
C ASP A 211 9.27 3.08 9.92
N VAL A 212 8.72 2.54 11.01
CA VAL A 212 7.32 2.78 11.42
C VAL A 212 7.13 4.23 11.83
N VAL A 213 8.07 4.80 12.59
CA VAL A 213 8.05 6.21 12.98
C VAL A 213 8.17 7.12 11.76
N GLU A 214 9.08 6.83 10.84
CA GLU A 214 9.28 7.60 9.61
C GLU A 214 8.00 7.63 8.76
N SER A 215 7.38 6.48 8.50
CA SER A 215 6.12 6.40 7.76
C SER A 215 4.99 7.15 8.47
N ALA A 216 4.82 6.97 9.79
CA ALA A 216 3.76 7.66 10.54
C ALA A 216 3.95 9.19 10.55
N ASP A 217 5.19 9.66 10.65
CA ASP A 217 5.53 11.08 10.56
C ASP A 217 5.25 11.65 9.16
N ALA A 218 5.57 10.90 8.10
CA ALA A 218 5.27 11.27 6.73
C ALA A 218 3.75 11.35 6.50
N ALA A 219 3.00 10.36 6.98
CA ALA A 219 1.53 10.34 6.96
C ALA A 219 0.96 11.61 7.58
N TYR A 220 1.42 11.95 8.78
CA TYR A 220 0.92 13.10 9.51
C TYR A 220 1.29 14.43 8.84
N ARG A 221 2.51 14.54 8.28
CA ARG A 221 2.90 15.72 7.49
C ARG A 221 1.99 15.90 6.29
N VAL A 222 1.74 14.84 5.51
CA VAL A 222 0.83 14.88 4.36
C VAL A 222 -0.58 15.26 4.79
N ARG A 223 -1.10 14.65 5.86
CA ARG A 223 -2.42 14.99 6.42
C ARG A 223 -2.51 16.49 6.71
N ARG A 224 -1.54 17.09 7.41
CA ARG A 224 -1.55 18.53 7.73
C ARG A 224 -1.48 19.41 6.49
N GLU A 225 -0.71 19.01 5.48
CA GLU A 225 -0.59 19.77 4.22
C GLU A 225 -1.92 19.87 3.49
N ILE A 226 -2.72 18.80 3.50
CA ILE A 226 -3.94 18.69 2.68
C ILE A 226 -5.23 18.90 3.47
N TYR A 227 -5.19 18.91 4.81
CA TYR A 227 -6.38 19.06 5.64
C TYR A 227 -7.15 20.35 5.33
N GLY A 228 -6.42 21.44 5.07
CA GLY A 228 -7.01 22.73 4.67
C GLY A 228 -7.64 22.75 3.27
N TRP A 229 -7.56 21.65 2.50
CA TRP A 229 -8.17 21.51 1.18
C TRP A 229 -9.53 20.80 1.23
N LEU A 230 -9.92 20.28 2.40
CA LEU A 230 -11.23 19.67 2.61
C LEU A 230 -12.33 20.71 2.44
N GLN A 231 -13.42 20.28 1.80
CA GLN A 231 -14.69 20.98 1.75
C GLN A 231 -15.79 19.97 2.10
N ASP A 232 -16.61 20.28 3.11
CA ASP A 232 -17.67 19.39 3.59
C ASP A 232 -17.16 17.98 3.98
N GLY A 233 -15.94 17.92 4.56
CA GLY A 233 -15.34 16.67 5.02
C GLY A 233 -14.68 15.82 3.92
N GLU A 234 -14.49 16.34 2.71
CA GLU A 234 -13.76 15.62 1.65
C GLU A 234 -13.01 16.55 0.68
N ILE A 235 -12.01 16.01 -0.02
CA ILE A 235 -11.42 16.64 -1.20
C ILE A 235 -12.09 16.00 -2.42
N ARG A 236 -12.73 16.79 -3.28
CA ARG A 236 -13.50 16.30 -4.44
C ARG A 236 -12.94 16.84 -5.74
N ALA A 237 -12.90 16.01 -6.79
CA ALA A 237 -12.50 16.45 -8.12
C ALA A 237 -13.40 17.61 -8.61
N GLY A 238 -12.79 18.62 -9.23
CA GLY A 238 -13.50 19.81 -9.71
C GLY A 238 -13.81 20.87 -8.64
N THR A 239 -13.41 20.67 -7.38
CA THR A 239 -13.40 21.74 -6.36
C THR A 239 -12.00 22.37 -6.27
N PRO A 240 -11.85 23.57 -5.67
CA PRO A 240 -10.53 24.17 -5.47
C PRO A 240 -9.55 23.28 -4.70
N GLY A 241 -10.04 22.49 -3.73
CA GLY A 241 -9.22 21.50 -3.02
C GLY A 241 -8.79 20.35 -3.93
N GLY A 242 -9.69 19.85 -4.76
CA GLY A 242 -9.39 18.82 -5.76
C GLY A 242 -8.38 19.29 -6.82
N GLU A 243 -8.49 20.53 -7.30
CA GLU A 243 -7.55 21.12 -8.26
C GLU A 243 -6.13 21.24 -7.66
N ARG A 244 -6.02 21.65 -6.39
CA ARG A 244 -4.75 21.67 -5.65
C ARG A 244 -4.16 20.27 -5.52
N MET A 245 -4.98 19.27 -5.18
CA MET A 245 -4.53 17.88 -5.13
C MET A 245 -4.08 17.39 -6.51
N GLN A 246 -4.82 17.66 -7.57
CA GLN A 246 -4.42 17.29 -8.94
C GLN A 246 -3.10 17.95 -9.37
N ALA A 247 -2.89 19.22 -9.01
CA ALA A 247 -1.61 19.89 -9.25
C ALA A 247 -0.47 19.15 -8.52
N ARG A 248 -0.67 18.83 -7.24
CA ARG A 248 0.28 18.05 -6.46
C ARG A 248 0.59 16.68 -7.08
N CYS A 249 -0.41 16.01 -7.64
CA CYS A 249 -0.25 14.73 -8.33
C CYS A 249 0.57 14.80 -9.63
N ARG A 250 0.53 15.95 -10.32
CA ARG A 250 1.36 16.19 -11.50
C ARG A 250 2.82 16.43 -11.14
N ASP A 251 3.07 17.01 -9.97
CA ASP A 251 4.41 17.33 -9.47
C ASP A 251 5.14 16.15 -8.81
N LEU A 252 4.47 14.99 -8.66
CA LEU A 252 5.13 13.80 -8.12
C LEU A 252 6.23 13.31 -9.06
N PRO A 253 7.39 12.88 -8.54
CA PRO A 253 8.47 12.32 -9.36
C PRO A 253 7.97 11.14 -10.20
N ARG A 254 8.33 11.11 -11.49
CA ARG A 254 8.02 10.02 -12.41
C ARG A 254 9.30 9.50 -13.03
N VAL A 255 9.42 8.18 -13.13
CA VAL A 255 10.50 7.59 -13.92
C VAL A 255 10.07 7.55 -15.38
N PRO A 256 10.86 8.09 -16.32
CA PRO A 256 10.56 7.99 -17.75
C PRO A 256 10.41 6.53 -18.18
N SER A 257 9.52 6.27 -19.14
CA SER A 257 9.47 4.94 -19.77
C SER A 257 10.79 4.67 -20.50
N THR A 258 11.23 3.42 -20.42
CA THR A 258 12.42 2.88 -21.10
C THR A 258 12.09 2.25 -22.46
N ALA A 259 10.84 2.35 -22.92
CA ALA A 259 10.41 1.86 -24.22
C ALA A 259 10.86 2.82 -25.34
N GLU A 260 12.00 2.52 -25.94
CA GLU A 260 12.33 2.82 -27.35
C GLU A 260 12.13 1.57 -28.21
#